data_AF-T0ZT53-F1
#
_entry.id   AF-T0ZT53-F1
#
_cell.length_a   1.000
_cell.length_b   1.000
_cell.length_c   1.000
_cell.angle_alpha   90.00
_cell.angle_beta   90.00
_cell.angle_gamma   90.00
#
_symmetry.space_group_name_H-M   'P 1'
#
loop_
_entity.id
_entity.type
_entity.pdbx_description
1 polymer ?
#
loop_
_entity_poly.entity_id
_entity_poly.type
_entity_poly.pdbx_seq_one_letter_code
_entity_poly.pdbx_strand_id
1 'polypeptide(L)'
;MPADEVSRAFAAAVKRYRRAARIPGFRAGKVPESVIRRKFADAIRQDVLEEILPAQFRAAIEKQGVQPVSQPQVTSLHLADGEPMRFQAAFEVLPTIDITGYDQIKVDRPQISLEDAEFEAELNQVRESHAIMEPVEEDRPLTDGDFAQIRFTGLVHGAEADAE
;
A
#
# COMPACT_ATOMS: atom_id res chain seq x y z
N MET A 1 -16.67 29.59 7.97
CA MET A 1 -16.18 30.15 9.25
C MET A 1 -16.82 31.50 9.51
N PRO A 2 -17.02 31.89 10.78
CA PRO A 2 -17.48 33.23 11.14
C PRO A 2 -16.45 34.31 10.77
N ALA A 3 -16.94 35.52 10.49
CA ALA A 3 -16.12 36.64 10.03
C ALA A 3 -15.06 37.09 11.06
N ASP A 4 -15.33 36.91 12.36
CA ASP A 4 -14.42 37.31 13.44
C ASP A 4 -13.12 36.50 13.45
N GLU A 5 -13.22 35.18 13.22
CA GLU A 5 -12.05 34.29 13.17
C GLU A 5 -11.21 34.55 11.92
N VAL A 6 -11.87 34.83 10.79
CA VAL A 6 -11.21 35.25 9.54
C VAL A 6 -10.46 36.56 9.76
N SER A 7 -11.11 37.56 10.35
CA SER A 7 -10.51 38.87 10.61
C SER A 7 -9.30 38.80 11.55
N ARG A 8 -9.37 37.93 12.57
CA ARG A 8 -8.23 37.65 13.47
C ARG A 8 -7.04 37.06 12.73
N ALA A 9 -7.26 36.12 11.82
CA ALA A 9 -6.20 35.51 11.04
C ALA A 9 -5.57 36.51 10.05
N PHE A 10 -6.38 37.34 9.40
CA PHE A 10 -5.90 38.45 8.57
C PHE A 10 -5.06 39.44 9.38
N ALA A 11 -5.49 39.81 10.59
CA ALA A 11 -4.71 40.69 11.46
C ALA A 11 -3.36 40.08 11.88
N ALA A 12 -3.35 38.77 12.17
CA ALA A 12 -2.12 38.04 12.49
C ALA A 12 -1.15 38.02 11.30
N ALA A 13 -1.64 37.73 10.10
CA ALA A 13 -0.84 37.74 8.87
C ALA A 13 -0.30 39.15 8.58
N VAL A 14 -1.12 40.20 8.66
CA VAL A 14 -0.68 41.60 8.49
C VAL A 14 0.45 41.95 9.47
N LYS A 15 0.38 41.49 10.72
CA LYS A 15 1.43 41.72 11.73
C LYS A 15 2.74 41.01 11.38
N ARG A 16 2.69 39.81 10.79
CA ARG A 16 3.87 39.10 10.27
C ARG A 16 4.51 39.87 9.11
N TYR A 17 3.70 40.24 8.12
CA TYR A 17 4.15 41.04 6.98
C TYR A 17 4.72 42.39 7.41
N ARG A 18 4.16 43.04 8.44
CA ARG A 18 4.70 44.30 8.97
C ARG A 18 6.14 44.19 9.46
N ARG A 19 6.51 43.05 10.05
CA ARG A 19 7.86 42.82 10.56
C ARG A 19 8.84 42.50 9.44
N ALA A 20 8.40 41.77 8.41
CA ALA A 20 9.25 41.29 7.32
C ALA A 20 9.37 42.30 6.15
N ALA A 21 8.32 43.06 5.86
CA ALA A 21 8.25 43.92 4.67
C ALA A 21 9.13 45.17 4.78
N ARG A 22 9.98 45.38 3.77
CA ARG A 22 10.70 46.63 3.55
C ARG A 22 9.92 47.47 2.54
N ILE A 23 9.30 48.56 3.00
CA ILE A 23 8.56 49.48 2.14
C ILE A 23 9.33 50.81 2.08
N PRO A 24 9.65 51.33 0.88
CA PRO A 24 10.28 52.64 0.73
C PRO A 24 9.50 53.72 1.47
N GLY A 25 10.20 54.56 2.24
CA GLY A 25 9.59 55.61 3.07
C GLY A 25 9.23 55.22 4.50
N PHE A 26 9.30 53.94 4.87
CA PHE A 26 9.01 53.48 6.24
C PHE A 26 10.11 52.59 6.79
N ARG A 27 10.47 52.80 8.07
CA ARG A 27 11.37 51.89 8.78
C ARG A 27 10.69 50.53 8.96
N ALA A 28 11.44 49.45 8.74
CA ALA A 28 10.95 48.08 8.94
C ALA A 28 10.25 47.92 10.31
N GLY A 29 9.08 47.28 10.32
CA GLY A 29 8.26 47.10 11.54
C GLY A 29 7.39 48.29 11.95
N LYS A 30 7.57 49.48 11.38
CA LYS A 30 6.82 50.72 11.71
C LYS A 30 5.93 51.21 10.57
N VAL A 31 5.69 50.40 9.56
CA VAL A 31 4.74 50.70 8.48
C VAL A 31 3.30 50.61 9.03
N PRO A 32 2.42 51.58 8.72
CA PRO A 32 0.99 51.48 9.02
C PRO A 32 0.34 50.24 8.39
N GLU A 33 -0.60 49.63 9.11
CA GLU A 33 -1.28 48.39 8.67
C GLU A 33 -2.09 48.58 7.39
N SER A 34 -2.67 49.77 7.17
CA SER A 34 -3.41 50.12 5.96
C SER A 34 -2.55 50.05 4.70
N VAL A 35 -1.29 50.48 4.77
CA VAL A 35 -0.35 50.47 3.65
C VAL A 35 0.06 49.03 3.31
N ILE A 36 0.28 48.20 4.33
CA ILE A 36 0.64 46.79 4.16
C ILE A 36 -0.54 46.02 3.57
N ARG A 37 -1.74 46.19 4.12
CA ARG A 37 -2.96 45.54 3.64
C ARG A 37 -3.21 45.86 2.18
N ARG A 38 -2.97 47.10 1.74
CA ARG A 38 -3.11 47.49 0.33
C ARG A 38 -2.01 46.90 -0.57
N LYS A 39 -0.76 46.92 -0.13
CA LYS A 39 0.38 46.51 -0.96
C LYS A 39 0.54 44.98 -1.06
N PHE A 40 0.20 44.26 0.00
CA PHE A 40 0.35 42.80 0.11
C PHE A 40 -1.01 42.09 0.23
N ALA A 41 -2.09 42.70 -0.26
CA ALA A 41 -3.45 42.16 -0.14
C ALA A 41 -3.53 40.69 -0.58
N ASP A 42 -3.00 40.37 -1.75
CA ASP A 42 -3.11 39.04 -2.36
C ASP A 42 -2.21 38.03 -1.65
N ALA A 43 -0.97 38.41 -1.31
CA ALA A 43 -0.05 37.57 -0.56
C ALA A 43 -0.58 37.24 0.84
N ILE A 44 -1.13 38.23 1.54
CA ILE A 44 -1.76 38.02 2.86
C ILE A 44 -2.98 37.10 2.72
N ARG A 45 -3.81 37.29 1.69
CA ARG A 45 -4.98 36.43 1.45
C ARG A 45 -4.56 34.98 1.20
N GLN A 46 -3.50 34.76 0.42
CA GLN A 46 -2.99 33.43 0.11
C GLN A 46 -2.38 32.75 1.35
N ASP A 47 -1.55 33.45 2.12
CA ASP A 47 -0.97 32.90 3.36
C ASP A 47 -2.06 32.53 4.37
N VAL A 48 -3.06 33.38 4.54
CA VAL A 48 -4.19 33.14 5.44
C VAL A 48 -4.98 31.92 4.97
N LEU A 49 -5.17 31.78 3.65
CA LEU A 49 -5.82 30.62 3.07
C LEU A 49 -5.05 29.34 3.36
N GLU A 50 -3.75 29.31 3.07
CA GLU A 50 -2.88 28.14 3.26
C GLU A 50 -2.80 27.72 4.74
N GLU A 51 -2.92 28.65 5.68
CA GLU A 51 -2.89 28.38 7.11
C GLU A 51 -4.26 27.90 7.66
N ILE A 52 -5.35 28.57 7.31
CA ILE A 52 -6.68 28.26 7.85
C ILE A 52 -7.28 27.02 7.20
N LEU A 53 -7.16 26.90 5.88
CA LEU A 53 -7.89 25.91 5.10
C LEU A 53 -7.61 24.47 5.56
N PRO A 54 -6.35 24.03 5.78
CA PRO A 54 -6.07 22.68 6.23
C PRO A 54 -6.61 22.41 7.64
N ALA A 55 -6.51 23.39 8.54
CA ALA A 55 -6.99 23.26 9.92
C ALA A 55 -8.52 23.11 9.98
N GLN A 56 -9.24 23.92 9.20
CA GLN A 56 -10.70 23.84 9.12
C GLN A 56 -11.19 22.58 8.42
N PHE A 57 -10.50 22.16 7.36
CA PHE A 57 -10.83 20.93 6.66
C PHE A 57 -10.71 19.71 7.59
N ARG A 58 -9.63 19.62 8.37
CA ARG A 58 -9.45 18.56 9.39
C ARG A 58 -10.55 18.58 10.45
N ALA A 59 -10.85 19.75 11.02
CA ALA A 59 -11.90 19.89 12.02
C ALA A 59 -13.29 19.49 11.48
N ALA A 60 -13.58 19.78 10.20
CA ALA A 60 -14.84 19.40 9.56
C ALA A 60 -14.96 17.89 9.34
N ILE A 61 -13.88 17.25 8.87
CA ILE A 61 -13.78 15.80 8.70
C ILE A 61 -13.96 15.07 10.02
N GLU A 62 -13.24 15.49 11.08
CA GLU A 62 -13.34 14.88 12.40
C GLU A 62 -14.77 14.96 12.94
N LYS A 63 -15.46 16.08 12.72
CA LYS A 63 -16.86 16.26 13.12
C LYS A 63 -17.83 15.34 12.37
N GLN A 64 -17.54 15.03 11.11
CA GLN A 64 -18.37 14.17 10.27
C GLN A 64 -17.98 12.68 10.38
N GLY A 65 -16.85 12.36 11.00
CA GLY A 65 -16.35 10.98 11.14
C GLY A 65 -15.96 10.32 9.82
N VAL A 66 -15.78 11.10 8.75
CA VAL A 66 -15.41 10.60 7.42
C VAL A 66 -13.90 10.55 7.28
N GLN A 67 -13.35 9.48 6.70
CA GLN A 67 -11.93 9.40 6.38
C GLN A 67 -11.74 9.57 4.86
N PRO A 68 -11.21 10.71 4.40
CA PRO A 68 -10.90 10.90 2.98
C PRO A 68 -9.75 9.97 2.58
N VAL A 69 -9.92 9.26 1.47
CA VAL A 69 -8.90 8.35 0.92
C VAL A 69 -8.04 9.07 -0.13
N SER A 70 -8.56 10.14 -0.71
CA SER A 70 -7.87 10.97 -1.70
C SER A 70 -7.49 12.35 -1.15
N GLN A 71 -6.54 13.00 -1.81
CA GLN A 71 -6.24 14.40 -1.51
C GLN A 71 -7.44 15.28 -1.89
N PRO A 72 -7.97 16.10 -0.97
CA PRO A 72 -9.12 16.95 -1.25
C PRO A 72 -8.79 18.03 -2.28
N GLN A 73 -9.70 18.23 -3.23
CA GLN A 73 -9.63 19.30 -4.21
C GLN A 73 -10.61 20.41 -3.83
N VAL A 74 -10.12 21.64 -3.71
CA VAL A 74 -10.97 22.80 -3.40
C VAL A 74 -11.61 23.30 -4.70
N THR A 75 -12.93 23.15 -4.81
CA THR A 75 -13.69 23.49 -6.03
C THR A 75 -14.19 24.93 -6.01
N SER A 76 -14.54 25.45 -4.83
CA SER A 76 -14.94 26.84 -4.67
C SER A 76 -14.37 27.41 -3.38
N LEU A 77 -13.92 28.67 -3.46
CA LEU A 77 -13.31 29.37 -2.35
C LEU A 77 -13.71 30.84 -2.38
N HIS A 78 -14.32 31.30 -1.30
CA HIS A 78 -14.55 32.71 -1.01
C HIS A 78 -13.88 33.08 0.30
N LEU A 79 -12.87 33.95 0.19
CA LEU A 79 -12.12 34.50 1.30
C LEU A 79 -12.01 36.02 1.12
N ALA A 80 -12.80 36.75 1.88
CA ALA A 80 -12.74 38.20 1.99
C ALA A 80 -12.59 38.62 3.46
N ASP A 81 -11.88 39.71 3.67
CA ASP A 81 -11.59 40.26 5.00
C ASP A 81 -12.86 40.91 5.57
N GLY A 82 -13.27 40.50 6.76
CA GLY A 82 -14.54 40.94 7.37
C GLY A 82 -15.78 40.17 6.90
N GLU A 83 -15.63 39.21 5.99
CA GLU A 83 -16.71 38.35 5.52
C GLU A 83 -16.55 36.90 5.98
N PRO A 84 -17.64 36.13 6.10
CA PRO A 84 -17.57 34.72 6.42
C PRO A 84 -16.90 33.92 5.29
N MET A 85 -15.83 33.21 5.62
CA MET A 85 -15.16 32.31 4.67
C MET A 85 -16.05 31.10 4.36
N ARG A 86 -16.22 30.82 3.06
CA ARG A 86 -16.89 29.63 2.54
C ARG A 86 -15.95 28.91 1.57
N PHE A 87 -15.84 27.59 1.72
CA PHE A 87 -15.09 26.75 0.81
C PHE A 87 -15.85 25.45 0.56
N GLN A 88 -15.67 24.89 -0.63
CA GLN A 88 -16.16 23.58 -1.00
C GLN A 88 -14.96 22.71 -1.36
N ALA A 89 -14.87 21.55 -0.72
CA ALA A 89 -13.85 20.54 -1.00
C ALA A 89 -14.53 19.28 -1.53
N ALA A 90 -14.06 18.78 -2.66
CA ALA A 90 -14.42 17.48 -3.20
C ALA A 90 -13.34 16.47 -2.81
N PHE A 91 -13.76 15.35 -2.23
CA PHE A 91 -12.88 14.25 -1.85
C PHE A 91 -13.64 12.94 -1.93
N GLU A 92 -12.89 11.85 -2.07
CA GLU A 92 -13.44 10.50 -2.11
C GLU A 92 -13.37 9.88 -0.71
N VAL A 93 -14.45 9.21 -0.32
CA VAL A 93 -14.57 8.52 0.96
C VAL A 93 -14.70 7.03 0.69
N LEU A 94 -14.07 6.21 1.52
CA LEU A 94 -14.25 4.77 1.43
C LEU A 94 -15.72 4.43 1.66
N PRO A 95 -16.39 3.71 0.74
CA PRO A 95 -17.75 3.25 0.98
C PRO A 95 -17.76 2.21 2.10
N THR A 96 -18.88 2.11 2.81
CA THR A 96 -19.12 0.96 3.69
C THR A 96 -19.26 -0.29 2.82
N ILE A 97 -18.35 -1.25 2.99
CA ILE A 97 -18.38 -2.51 2.24
C ILE A 97 -19.21 -3.51 3.05
N ASP A 98 -20.44 -3.78 2.62
CA ASP A 98 -21.28 -4.83 3.18
C ASP A 98 -20.99 -6.16 2.49
N ILE A 99 -20.19 -7.00 3.14
CA ILE A 99 -19.86 -8.34 2.64
C ILE A 99 -21.04 -9.26 2.92
N THR A 100 -21.91 -9.44 1.93
CA THR A 100 -23.05 -10.36 1.98
C THR A 100 -22.77 -11.60 1.13
N GLY A 101 -23.32 -12.77 1.51
CA GLY A 101 -23.22 -14.00 0.72
C GLY A 101 -21.98 -14.87 0.97
N TYR A 102 -21.10 -14.51 1.92
CA TYR A 102 -19.95 -15.35 2.28
C TYR A 102 -20.38 -16.71 2.86
N ASP A 103 -21.52 -16.78 3.56
CA ASP A 103 -22.08 -18.03 4.10
C ASP A 103 -22.54 -19.02 3.02
N GLN A 104 -22.73 -18.54 1.78
CA GLN A 104 -23.15 -19.39 0.65
C GLN A 104 -21.94 -20.02 -0.07
N ILE A 105 -20.72 -19.57 0.25
CA ILE A 105 -19.50 -20.09 -0.37
C ILE A 105 -19.16 -21.41 0.30
N LYS A 106 -19.48 -22.52 -0.38
CA LYS A 106 -19.03 -23.85 0.00
C LYS A 106 -17.69 -24.13 -0.66
N VAL A 107 -16.68 -24.38 0.16
CA VAL A 107 -15.36 -24.82 -0.30
C VAL A 107 -15.25 -26.30 -0.01
N ASP A 108 -15.01 -27.10 -1.06
CA ASP A 108 -14.76 -28.53 -0.90
C ASP A 108 -13.41 -28.73 -0.22
N ARG A 109 -13.45 -29.29 0.98
CA ARG A 109 -12.25 -29.71 1.69
C ARG A 109 -11.96 -31.16 1.31
N PRO A 110 -10.87 -31.46 0.58
CA PRO A 110 -10.49 -32.83 0.33
C PRO A 110 -10.20 -33.50 1.68
N GLN A 111 -10.89 -34.60 1.96
CA GLN A 111 -10.53 -35.50 3.05
C GLN A 111 -9.42 -36.40 2.55
N ILE A 112 -8.20 -36.11 2.97
CA ILE A 112 -7.04 -36.97 2.77
C ILE A 112 -6.95 -37.86 4.00
N SER A 113 -7.20 -39.16 3.83
CA SER A 113 -6.87 -40.19 4.81
C SER A 113 -5.57 -40.85 4.38
N LEU A 114 -4.61 -40.93 5.29
CA LEU A 114 -3.42 -41.75 5.08
C LEU A 114 -3.82 -43.20 5.29
N GLU A 115 -3.60 -44.05 4.29
CA GLU A 115 -3.83 -45.47 4.41
C GLU A 115 -2.58 -46.16 4.97
N ASP A 116 -2.76 -47.17 5.83
CA ASP A 116 -1.63 -47.95 6.37
C ASP A 116 -0.81 -48.61 5.25
N ALA A 117 -1.42 -48.90 4.10
CA ALA A 117 -0.74 -49.43 2.92
C ALA A 117 0.25 -48.43 2.30
N GLU A 118 -0.10 -47.15 2.24
CA GLU A 118 0.80 -46.09 1.77
C GLU A 118 1.97 -45.91 2.74
N PHE A 119 1.70 -46.00 4.05
CA PHE A 119 2.72 -45.94 5.09
C PHE A 119 3.71 -47.12 5.00
N GLU A 120 3.21 -48.35 4.85
CA GLU A 120 4.06 -49.54 4.71
C GLU A 120 4.87 -49.52 3.42
N ALA A 121 4.31 -49.03 2.31
CA ALA A 121 5.02 -48.89 1.04
C ALA A 121 6.21 -47.91 1.18
N GLU A 122 5.98 -46.73 1.75
CA GLU A 122 7.03 -45.75 2.01
C GLU A 122 8.08 -46.29 3.00
N LEU A 123 7.65 -46.99 4.05
CA LEU A 123 8.56 -47.59 5.02
C LEU A 123 9.47 -48.64 4.37
N ASN A 124 8.92 -49.50 3.51
CA ASN A 124 9.69 -50.52 2.81
C ASN A 124 10.66 -49.88 1.81
N GLN A 125 10.25 -48.83 1.08
CA GLN A 125 11.13 -48.10 0.18
C GLN A 125 12.34 -47.50 0.92
N VAL A 126 12.11 -46.88 2.09
CA VAL A 126 13.21 -46.37 2.92
C VAL A 126 14.13 -47.52 3.36
N ARG A 127 13.58 -48.65 3.81
CA ARG A 127 14.39 -49.80 4.24
C ARG A 127 15.24 -50.38 3.11
N GLU A 128 14.68 -50.51 1.91
CA GLU A 128 15.39 -51.00 0.73
C GLU A 128 16.51 -50.04 0.30
N SER A 129 16.25 -48.72 0.29
CA SER A 129 17.28 -47.72 -0.06
C SER A 129 18.48 -47.71 0.89
N HIS A 130 18.30 -48.15 2.14
CA HIS A 130 19.33 -48.24 3.17
C HIS A 130 19.86 -49.67 3.36
N ALA A 131 19.49 -50.62 2.51
CA ALA A 131 19.97 -51.99 2.58
C ALA A 131 21.48 -52.07 2.28
N ILE A 132 22.18 -52.92 3.03
CA ILE A 132 23.59 -53.25 2.75
C ILE A 132 23.58 -54.44 1.80
N MET A 133 24.23 -54.28 0.64
CA MET A 133 24.37 -55.35 -0.34
C MET A 133 25.62 -56.17 -0.03
N GLU A 134 25.46 -57.48 0.15
CA GLU A 134 26.56 -58.42 0.33
C GLU A 134 26.81 -59.18 -0.98
N PRO A 135 28.08 -59.39 -1.38
CA PRO A 135 28.39 -60.17 -2.57
C PRO A 135 28.03 -61.64 -2.36
N VAL A 136 27.29 -62.22 -3.30
CA VAL A 136 26.99 -63.66 -3.32
C VAL A 136 28.20 -64.38 -3.92
N GLU A 137 28.88 -65.21 -3.11
CA GLU A 137 30.08 -65.96 -3.55
C GLU A 137 29.76 -67.33 -4.18
N GLU A 138 28.51 -67.81 -4.04
CA GLU A 138 28.04 -69.06 -4.61
C GLU A 138 27.63 -68.89 -6.09
N ASP A 139 28.03 -69.82 -6.95
CA ASP A 139 27.64 -69.85 -8.37
C ASP A 139 26.19 -70.35 -8.51
N ARG A 140 25.24 -69.45 -8.24
CA ARG A 140 23.79 -69.67 -8.34
C ARG A 140 23.16 -68.68 -9.32
N PRO A 141 22.05 -69.06 -9.99
CA PRO A 141 21.30 -68.12 -10.82
C PRO A 141 20.75 -66.94 -9.98
N LEU A 142 20.56 -65.80 -10.65
CA LEU A 142 19.96 -64.60 -10.07
C LEU A 142 18.51 -64.88 -9.67
N THR A 143 18.13 -64.46 -8.47
CA THR A 143 16.77 -64.59 -7.93
C THR A 143 16.17 -63.22 -7.61
N ASP A 144 14.84 -63.14 -7.53
CA ASP A 144 14.13 -61.92 -7.15
C ASP A 144 14.62 -61.41 -5.79
N GLY A 145 15.07 -60.16 -5.74
CA GLY A 145 15.70 -59.53 -4.56
C GLY A 145 17.23 -59.39 -4.65
N ASP A 146 17.88 -60.06 -5.60
CA ASP A 146 19.32 -59.86 -5.84
C ASP A 146 19.59 -58.57 -6.60
N PHE A 147 20.67 -57.87 -6.25
CA PHE A 147 21.11 -56.68 -6.96
C PHE A 147 22.17 -57.03 -8.02
N ALA A 148 21.82 -56.91 -9.30
CA ALA A 148 22.75 -57.15 -10.41
C ALA A 148 23.23 -55.83 -11.03
N GLN A 149 24.54 -55.58 -10.99
CA GLN A 149 25.15 -54.49 -11.73
C GLN A 149 25.50 -54.94 -13.15
N ILE A 150 24.68 -54.56 -14.12
CA ILE A 150 24.85 -54.96 -15.53
C ILE A 150 25.27 -53.76 -16.36
N ARG A 151 26.33 -53.91 -17.15
CA ARG A 151 26.68 -52.98 -18.23
C ARG A 151 26.22 -53.60 -19.53
N PHE A 152 25.36 -52.90 -20.28
CA PHE A 152 24.95 -53.32 -21.61
C PHE A 152 25.19 -52.19 -22.63
N THR A 153 25.36 -52.59 -23.89
CA THR A 153 25.43 -51.67 -25.03
C THR A 153 24.22 -51.96 -25.92
N GLY A 154 23.30 -51.00 -26.02
CA GLY A 154 22.14 -51.12 -26.91
C GLY A 154 22.50 -50.73 -28.33
N LEU A 155 22.31 -51.63 -29.29
CA LEU A 155 22.36 -51.33 -30.73
C LEU A 155 20.92 -51.25 -31.23
N VAL A 156 20.50 -50.06 -31.66
CA VAL A 156 19.20 -49.90 -32.33
C VAL A 156 19.34 -50.45 -33.73
N HIS A 157 18.58 -51.52 -34.04
CA HIS A 157 18.56 -52.06 -35.39
C HIS A 157 17.83 -51.10 -36.32
N GLY A 158 18.58 -50.33 -37.11
CA GLY A 158 18.05 -49.40 -38.11
C GLY A 158 18.37 -47.92 -37.91
N ALA A 159 19.26 -47.54 -36.98
CA ALA A 159 19.82 -46.19 -36.98
C ALA A 159 21.07 -46.16 -37.87
N GLU A 160 20.94 -45.58 -39.07
CA GLU A 160 22.09 -44.92 -39.70
C GLU A 160 22.65 -43.95 -38.67
N ALA A 161 23.88 -44.21 -38.23
CA ALA A 161 24.65 -43.24 -37.50
C ALA A 161 24.87 -42.07 -38.46
N ASP A 162 24.16 -40.97 -38.26
CA ASP A 162 24.65 -39.67 -38.71
C ASP A 162 25.99 -39.46 -38.01
N ALA A 163 27.04 -39.66 -38.80
CA ALA A 163 28.39 -39.31 -38.44
C ALA A 163 28.49 -37.78 -38.49
N GLU A 164 28.67 -37.16 -37.33
CA GLU A 164 29.43 -35.92 -37.17
C GLU A 164 30.31 -36.00 -35.93
#